data_AF-A0A7M3M9P5-F1
#
_entry.id   AF-A0A7M3M9P5-F1
#
_cell.length_a   1.000
_cell.length_b   1.000
_cell.length_c   1.000
_cell.angle_alpha   90.00
_cell.angle_beta   90.00
_cell.angle_gamma   90.00
#
_symmetry.space_group_name_H-M   'P 1'
#
loop_
_entity.id
_entity.type
_entity.pdbx_description
1 polymer ?
#
loop_
_entity_poly.entity_id
_entity_poly.type
_entity_poly.pdbx_seq_one_letter_code
_entity_poly.pdbx_strand_id
1 'polypeptide(L)' 'MLNSILVILCLIAVSAFFSISEISLAASRKIKLKLLADEGNINATRILKMQENPGMFFTVVQIGLNAFAILGGIVG' A
#
# COMPACT_ATOMS: atom_id res chain seq x y z
N MET A 1 2.25 22.50 -20.68
CA MET A 1 3.23 21.39 -20.73
C MET A 1 3.75 20.98 -19.35
N LEU A 2 4.21 21.91 -18.49
CA LEU A 2 4.61 21.59 -17.10
C LEU A 2 3.51 20.95 -16.24
N ASN A 3 2.25 21.35 -16.45
CA ASN A 3 1.11 20.86 -15.66
C ASN A 3 0.85 19.35 -15.83
N SER A 4 0.94 18.83 -17.05
CA SER A 4 0.76 17.40 -17.35
C SER A 4 1.89 16.56 -16.78
N ILE A 5 3.14 17.06 -16.83
CA ILE A 5 4.30 16.40 -16.22
C ILE A 5 4.15 16.32 -14.71
N LEU A 6 3.70 17.39 -14.05
CA LEU A 6 3.44 17.40 -12.60
C LEU A 6 2.38 16.36 -12.19
N VAL A 7 1.30 16.24 -12.97
CA VAL A 7 0.26 15.23 -12.74
C VAL A 7 0.81 13.82 -12.89
N ILE A 8 1.56 13.55 -13.96
CA ILE A 8 2.20 12.23 -14.19
C ILE A 8 3.21 11.90 -13.07
N LEU A 9 4.01 12.88 -12.63
CA LEU A 9 4.98 12.70 -11.54
C LEU A 9 4.28 12.40 -10.22
N CYS A 10 3.14 13.06 -9.96
CA CYS A 10 2.30 12.79 -8.80
C CYS A 10 1.69 11.39 -8.86
N LEU A 11 1.22 10.96 -10.04
CA LEU A 11 0.72 9.60 -10.29
C LEU A 11 1.77 8.53 -10.00
N ILE A 12 2.98 8.72 -10.53
CA ILE A 12 4.11 7.80 -10.35
C ILE A 12 4.49 7.76 -8.87
N ALA A 13 4.57 8.91 -8.19
CA ALA A 13 4.90 8.99 -6.78
C ALA A 13 3.89 8.24 -5.90
N VAL A 14 2.59 8.39 -6.18
CA VAL A 14 1.55 7.69 -5.42
C VAL A 14 1.56 6.19 -5.71
N SER A 15 1.79 5.78 -6.95
CA SER A 15 1.91 4.36 -7.32
C SER A 15 3.15 3.71 -6.70
N ALA A 16 4.28 4.42 -6.68
CA ALA A 16 5.51 3.97 -6.02
C ALA A 16 5.32 3.88 -4.50
N PHE A 17 4.65 4.84 -3.87
CA PHE A 17 4.34 4.81 -2.44
C PHE A 17 3.44 3.62 -2.07
N PHE A 18 2.44 3.34 -2.89
CA PHE A 18 1.54 2.21 -2.70
C PHE A 18 2.26 0.86 -2.92
N SER A 19 3.09 0.74 -3.96
CA SER A 19 3.88 -0.46 -4.24
C SER A 19 4.95 -0.73 -3.16
N ILE A 20 5.61 0.31 -2.65
CA ILE A 20 6.54 0.20 -1.51
C ILE A 20 5.80 -0.21 -0.22
N SER A 21 4.59 0.32 0.01
CA SER A 21 3.77 -0.08 1.16
C SER A 21 3.34 -1.54 1.09
N GLU A 22 3.02 -2.04 -0.11
CA GLU A 22 2.68 -3.44 -0.36
C GLU A 22 3.88 -4.37 -0.13
N ILE A 23 5.04 -4.04 -0.72
CA ILE A 23 6.29 -4.80 -0.55
C ILE A 23 6.76 -4.74 0.92
N SER A 24 6.64 -3.61 1.60
CA SER A 24 6.97 -3.47 3.02
C SER A 24 6.06 -4.32 3.89
N LEU A 25 4.76 -4.35 3.60
CA LEU A 25 3.81 -5.19 4.33
C LEU A 25 4.04 -6.68 4.07
N ALA A 26 4.36 -7.06 2.83
CA ALA A 26 4.69 -8.44 2.43
C ALA A 26 6.05 -8.91 2.99
N ALA A 27 7.04 -8.01 3.05
CA ALA A 27 8.38 -8.28 3.59
C ALA A 27 8.43 -8.19 5.12
N SER A 28 7.46 -7.54 5.76
CA SER A 28 7.38 -7.47 7.21
C SER A 28 7.24 -8.87 7.79
N ARG A 29 8.27 -9.32 8.50
CA ARG A 29 8.36 -10.65 9.09
C ARG A 29 7.24 -10.83 10.11
N LYS A 30 6.15 -11.49 9.70
CA LYS A 30 5.05 -11.99 10.54
C LYS A 30 5.53 -12.54 11.88
N ILE A 31 6.68 -13.23 11.87
CA ILE A 31 7.33 -13.85 13.04
C ILE A 31 7.67 -12.82 14.15
N LYS A 32 8.22 -11.65 13.81
CA LYS A 32 8.58 -10.61 14.80
C LYS A 32 7.33 -9.94 15.39
N LEU A 33 6.33 -9.73 14.53
CA LEU A 33 5.05 -9.15 14.93
C LEU A 33 4.25 -10.08 15.85
N LYS A 34 4.36 -11.39 15.64
CA LYS A 34 3.71 -12.41 16.47
C LYS A 34 4.30 -12.45 17.87
N LEU A 35 5.63 -12.35 17.96
CA LEU A 35 6.36 -12.18 19.24
C LEU A 35 5.87 -10.95 20.02
N LEU A 36 5.76 -9.80 19.37
CA LEU A 36 5.28 -8.57 20.00
C LEU A 36 3.79 -8.61 20.39
N ALA A 37 2.97 -9.35 19.64
CA ALA A 37 1.56 -9.58 19.96
C ALA A 37 1.40 -10.52 21.17
N ASP A 38 2.26 -11.55 21.28
CA ASP A 38 2.34 -12.47 22.42
C ASP A 38 2.79 -11.73 23.70
N GLU A 39 3.67 -10.73 23.58
CA GLU A 39 4.04 -9.80 24.66
C GLU A 39 2.92 -8.83 25.10
N GLY A 40 1.72 -8.93 24.50
CA GLY A 40 0.55 -8.14 24.87
C GLY A 40 0.41 -6.79 24.15
N ASN A 41 1.21 -6.53 23.11
CA ASN A 41 1.10 -5.29 22.35
C ASN A 41 -0.11 -5.31 21.40
N ILE A 42 -1.18 -4.64 21.81
CA ILE A 42 -2.41 -4.42 21.02
C ILE A 42 -2.17 -3.89 19.60
N ASN A 43 -1.14 -3.07 19.39
CA ASN A 43 -0.80 -2.57 18.05
C ASN A 43 -0.22 -3.70 17.18
N ALA A 44 0.63 -4.55 17.76
CA ALA A 44 1.19 -5.70 17.05
C ALA A 44 0.09 -6.68 16.62
N THR A 45 -0.87 -6.98 17.49
CA THR A 45 -2.05 -7.82 17.17
C THR A 45 -2.89 -7.24 16.03
N ARG A 46 -3.08 -5.92 15.99
CA ARG A 46 -3.84 -5.25 14.94
C ARG A 46 -3.15 -5.33 13.58
N ILE A 47 -1.84 -5.10 13.56
CA ILE A 47 -1.03 -5.22 12.34
C ILE A 47 -0.94 -6.70 11.90
N LEU A 48 -0.94 -7.64 12.86
CA LEU A 48 -0.96 -9.08 12.57
C LEU A 48 -2.24 -9.52 11.88
N LYS A 49 -3.40 -9.03 12.33
CA LYS A 49 -4.69 -9.27 11.66
C LYS A 49 -4.73 -8.70 10.24
N MET A 50 -4.13 -7.53 10.02
CA MET A 50 -3.97 -7.00 8.65
C MET A 50 -3.03 -7.88 7.79
N GLN A 51 -2.00 -8.49 8.40
CA GLN A 51 -1.10 -9.43 7.73
C GLN A 51 -1.70 -10.84 7.53
N GLU A 52 -2.69 -11.25 8.31
CA GLU A 52 -3.43 -12.51 8.11
C GLU A 52 -4.26 -12.48 6.83
N ASN A 53 -4.80 -11.30 6.47
CA ASN A 53 -5.53 -11.07 5.22
C ASN A 53 -4.79 -10.07 4.31
N PRO A 54 -3.63 -10.45 3.74
CA PRO A 54 -2.89 -9.58 2.82
C PRO A 54 -3.72 -9.24 1.57
N GLY A 55 -4.71 -10.08 1.23
CA GLY A 55 -5.61 -9.86 0.09
C GLY A 55 -6.40 -8.55 0.18
N MET A 56 -6.83 -8.13 1.38
CA MET A 56 -7.53 -6.85 1.55
C MET A 56 -6.62 -5.66 1.27
N PHE A 57 -5.36 -5.71 1.72
CA PHE A 57 -4.40 -4.64 1.48
C PHE A 57 -4.07 -4.51 -0.01
N PHE A 58 -3.80 -5.65 -0.65
CA PHE A 58 -3.55 -5.75 -2.09
C PHE A 58 -4.73 -5.21 -2.90
N THR A 59 -5.96 -5.55 -2.49
CA THR A 59 -7.19 -5.08 -3.15
C THR A 59 -7.32 -3.56 -3.07
N VAL A 60 -7.05 -2.94 -1.91
CA VAL A 60 -7.09 -1.47 -1.77
C VAL A 60 -6.02 -0.78 -2.62
N VAL A 61 -4.80 -1.33 -2.65
CA VAL A 61 -3.71 -0.82 -3.52
C VAL A 61 -4.14 -0.84 -4.98
N GLN A 62 -4.67 -1.97 -5.44
CA GLN A 62 -5.04 -2.20 -6.82
C GLN A 62 -6.24 -1.35 -7.28
N ILE A 63 -7.19 -1.09 -6.37
CA ILE A 63 -8.29 -0.13 -6.60
C ILE A 63 -7.73 1.28 -6.76
N GLY A 64 -6.79 1.70 -5.90
CA GLY A 64 -6.14 3.01 -6.00
C GLY A 64 -5.37 3.18 -7.32
N LEU A 65 -4.65 2.14 -7.74
CA LEU A 65 -3.90 2.15 -9.00
C LEU A 65 -4.82 2.21 -10.22
N ASN A 66 -5.94 1.46 -10.22
CA ASN A 66 -6.95 1.53 -11.28
C ASN A 66 -7.58 2.92 -11.37
N ALA A 67 -7.95 3.53 -10.24
CA ALA A 67 -8.49 4.88 -10.21
C ALA A 67 -7.50 5.90 -10.80
N PHE A 68 -6.21 5.74 -10.48
CA PHE A 68 -5.16 6.58 -11.06
C PHE A 68 -4.97 6.35 -12.56
N ALA A 69 -4.99 5.11 -13.04
CA ALA A 69 -4.92 4.81 -14.47
C ALA A 69 -6.08 5.47 -15.25
N ILE A 70 -7.30 5.44 -14.70
CA ILE A 70 -8.47 6.09 -15.29
C ILE A 70 -8.30 7.61 -15.32
N LEU A 71 -7.87 8.23 -14.21
CA LEU A 71 -7.60 9.67 -14.15
C LEU A 71 -6.50 10.08 -15.13
N GLY A 72 -5.44 9.28 -15.25
CA GLY A 72 -4.38 9.50 -16.24
C GLY A 72 -4.90 9.43 -17.68
N GLY A 73 -5.81 8.50 -17.98
CA GLY A 73 -6.45 8.39 -19.30
C GLY A 73 -7.49 9.47 -19.61
N ILE A 74 -8.05 10.14 -18.61
CA ILE A 74 -8.96 11.29 -18.79
C ILE A 74 -8.17 12.59 -19.02
N VAL A 75 -6.98 12.70 -18.44
CA VAL A 75 -6.13 13.90 -18.49
C VAL A 75 -5.18 13.92 -19.70
N GLY A 76 -4.81 12.75 -20.22
CA GLY A 76 -4.00 12.59 -21.44
C GLY A 76 -4.85 12.57 -22.71
#